data_AF-A0A9D7Z549-F1
#
_entry.id   AF-A0A9D7Z549-F1
#
_cell.length_a   1.000
_cell.length_b   1.000
_cell.length_c   1.000
_cell.angle_alpha   90.00
_cell.angle_beta   90.00
_cell.angle_gamma   90.00
#
_symmetry.space_group_name_H-M   'P 1'
#
loop_
_entity.id
_entity.type
_entity.pdbx_description
1 polymer ?
#
loop_
_entity_poly.entity_id
_entity_poly.type
_entity_poly.pdbx_seq_one_letter_code
_entity_poly.pdbx_strand_id
1 'polypeptide(L)'
;MLGWFLGIGDDAQDLVFHEQHDLDPQRGYAVLCLMVGSDRSAFRDLAANLDLPKERMDTCTGDYDQAVASWDRVTEPYVREKGELYDPVITVRHAAAPDDLTVFAEILRGSEVMELVAEEMDDLYRLPNPVTFKSESCGTANAFWDPQAREVTICHELLEAFAQIYLEVLDDGK
;
A
#
# COMPACT_ATOMS: atom_id res chain seq x y z
N MET A 1 1.63 6.48 -2.20
CA MET A 1 2.61 6.42 -3.30
C MET A 1 3.52 7.64 -3.39
N LEU A 2 3.05 8.86 -3.12
CA LEU A 2 3.95 10.02 -3.03
C LEU A 2 5.04 9.85 -1.94
N GLY A 3 4.68 9.33 -0.76
CA GLY A 3 5.64 9.06 0.32
C GLY A 3 6.83 8.18 -0.07
N TRP A 4 6.68 7.36 -1.12
CA TRP A 4 7.76 6.52 -1.65
C TRP A 4 8.85 7.34 -2.33
N PHE A 5 8.47 8.35 -3.13
CA PHE A 5 9.41 9.25 -3.79
C PHE A 5 9.88 10.38 -2.87
N LEU A 6 9.12 10.70 -1.83
CA LEU A 6 9.54 11.64 -0.79
C LEU A 6 10.63 11.04 0.13
N GLY A 7 10.59 9.72 0.38
CA GLY A 7 11.58 9.00 1.18
C GLY A 7 12.84 8.52 0.43
N ILE A 8 13.04 8.89 -0.85
CA ILE A 8 14.25 8.55 -1.63
C ILE A 8 15.46 9.46 -1.24
N GLY A 9 15.24 10.49 -0.42
CA GLY A 9 16.30 11.30 0.21
C GLY A 9 16.95 10.62 1.42
N ASP A 10 18.08 11.19 1.90
CA ASP A 10 18.91 10.68 3.01
C ASP A 10 18.17 10.52 4.37
N ASP A 11 16.90 10.91 4.47
CA ASP A 11 16.14 11.12 5.70
C ASP A 11 15.16 9.96 6.05
N ALA A 12 15.04 8.93 5.21
CA ALA A 12 14.18 7.75 5.48
C ALA A 12 14.86 6.62 6.29
N GLN A 13 15.94 6.92 7.05
CA GLN A 13 16.81 5.91 7.66
C GLN A 13 16.19 5.13 8.82
N ASP A 14 15.14 5.67 9.46
CA ASP A 14 14.49 5.04 10.62
C ASP A 14 13.34 4.08 10.25
N LEU A 15 13.03 3.97 8.96
CA LEU A 15 12.04 3.01 8.48
C LEU A 15 12.71 1.72 8.03
N VAL A 16 12.29 0.59 8.62
CA VAL A 16 12.88 -0.73 8.35
C VAL A 16 12.35 -1.27 7.02
N PHE A 17 12.89 -0.75 5.92
CA PHE A 17 12.42 -1.07 4.58
C PHE A 17 13.33 -2.05 3.82
N HIS A 18 14.43 -2.56 4.37
CA HIS A 18 15.34 -3.48 3.67
C HIS A 18 14.78 -4.89 3.32
N GLU A 19 13.45 -5.09 3.40
CA GLU A 19 12.76 -6.36 3.11
C GLU A 19 11.69 -6.19 2.00
N GLN A 20 10.56 -6.91 2.06
CA GLN A 20 9.54 -6.99 0.99
C GLN A 20 8.84 -5.65 0.69
N HIS A 21 9.17 -4.58 1.43
CA HIS A 21 8.60 -3.24 1.31
C HIS A 21 9.67 -2.14 1.10
N ASP A 22 10.82 -2.49 0.52
CA ASP A 22 11.90 -1.54 0.20
C ASP A 22 11.46 -0.30 -0.56
N LEU A 23 12.03 0.86 -0.19
CA LEU A 23 11.89 2.16 -0.85
C LEU A 23 12.90 2.35 -1.99
N ASP A 24 13.55 1.26 -2.42
CA ASP A 24 14.50 1.28 -3.53
C ASP A 24 13.95 2.07 -4.74
N PRO A 25 14.69 3.06 -5.26
CA PRO A 25 14.23 3.89 -6.38
C PRO A 25 13.88 3.10 -7.64
N GLN A 26 14.51 1.93 -7.88
CA GLN A 26 14.18 1.12 -9.06
C GLN A 26 12.80 0.49 -8.90
N ARG A 27 12.51 -0.04 -7.72
CA ARG A 27 11.15 -0.47 -7.35
C ARG A 27 10.19 0.71 -7.47
N GLY A 28 10.62 1.89 -6.99
CA GLY A 28 10.07 3.24 -7.22
C GLY A 28 9.41 3.39 -8.59
N TYR A 29 10.29 3.41 -9.57
CA TYR A 29 9.94 3.59 -10.97
C TYR A 29 9.16 2.41 -11.56
N ALA A 30 9.34 1.19 -11.05
CA ALA A 30 8.54 0.05 -11.50
C ALA A 30 7.06 0.24 -11.14
N VAL A 31 6.73 0.62 -9.91
CA VAL A 31 5.33 0.88 -9.50
C VAL A 31 4.76 2.07 -10.26
N LEU A 32 5.51 3.17 -10.38
CA LEU A 32 5.06 4.33 -11.16
C LEU A 32 4.76 3.95 -12.61
N CYS A 33 5.56 3.06 -13.19
CA CYS A 33 5.30 2.57 -14.53
C CYS A 33 4.05 1.67 -14.60
N LEU A 34 3.79 0.80 -13.61
CA LEU A 34 2.53 0.05 -13.54
C LEU A 34 1.31 0.98 -13.47
N MET A 35 1.40 2.10 -12.73
CA MET A 35 0.34 3.12 -12.70
C MET A 35 0.14 3.74 -14.09
N VAL A 36 1.21 4.21 -14.74
CA VAL A 36 1.11 4.78 -16.10
C VAL A 36 0.57 3.77 -17.11
N GLY A 37 0.93 2.49 -16.97
CA GLY A 37 0.41 1.41 -17.80
C GLY A 37 -1.07 1.13 -17.57
N SER A 38 -1.56 1.28 -16.34
CA SER A 38 -2.97 1.05 -15.98
C SER A 38 -3.91 2.15 -16.48
N ASP A 39 -3.51 3.41 -16.30
CA ASP A 39 -4.23 4.57 -16.83
C ASP A 39 -3.26 5.73 -17.14
N ARG A 40 -2.77 5.76 -18.37
CA ARG A 40 -1.86 6.80 -18.83
C ARG A 40 -2.45 8.20 -18.67
N SER A 41 -3.76 8.37 -18.81
CA SER A 41 -4.39 9.69 -18.71
C SER A 41 -4.37 10.22 -17.28
N ALA A 42 -4.59 9.33 -16.30
CA ALA A 42 -4.56 9.66 -14.88
C ALA A 42 -3.15 9.91 -14.35
N PHE A 43 -2.15 9.15 -14.84
CA PHE A 43 -0.83 9.11 -14.18
C PHE A 43 0.32 9.78 -14.95
N ARG A 44 0.12 10.24 -16.20
CA ARG A 44 1.20 10.87 -16.99
C ARG A 44 1.82 12.10 -16.32
N ASP A 45 1.02 12.93 -15.66
CA ASP A 45 1.50 14.20 -15.09
C ASP A 45 2.32 13.91 -13.82
N LEU A 46 1.86 12.95 -13.00
CA LEU A 46 2.64 12.43 -11.88
C LEU A 46 3.97 11.83 -12.35
N ALA A 47 3.95 11.03 -13.40
CA ALA A 47 5.15 10.40 -13.93
C ALA A 47 6.16 11.41 -14.48
N ALA A 48 5.68 12.45 -15.15
CA ALA A 48 6.52 13.55 -15.61
C ALA A 48 7.13 14.35 -14.44
N ASN A 49 6.36 14.61 -13.38
CA ASN A 49 6.85 15.32 -12.18
C ASN A 49 7.88 14.51 -11.39
N LEU A 50 7.89 13.18 -11.52
CA LEU A 50 8.85 12.28 -10.89
C LEU A 50 10.00 11.90 -11.83
N ASP A 51 10.16 12.64 -12.93
CA ASP A 51 11.23 12.48 -13.92
C ASP A 51 11.29 11.10 -14.59
N LEU A 52 10.15 10.41 -14.71
CA LEU A 52 10.08 9.18 -15.51
C LEU A 52 10.28 9.53 -17.00
N PRO A 53 11.32 9.00 -17.68
CA PRO A 53 11.59 9.34 -19.07
C PRO A 53 10.41 8.99 -19.98
N LYS A 54 10.17 9.83 -20.99
CA LYS A 54 9.05 9.63 -21.93
C LYS A 54 9.13 8.28 -22.65
N GLU A 55 10.34 7.90 -23.04
CA GLU A 55 10.61 6.61 -23.67
C GLU A 55 10.23 5.45 -22.75
N ARG A 56 10.41 5.61 -21.43
CA ARG A 56 9.99 4.63 -20.45
C ARG A 56 8.48 4.57 -20.31
N MET A 57 7.81 5.72 -20.21
CA MET A 57 6.34 5.81 -20.18
C MET A 57 5.68 5.09 -21.37
N ASP A 58 6.28 5.15 -22.56
CA ASP A 58 5.75 4.49 -23.76
C ASP A 58 5.78 2.95 -23.68
N THR A 59 6.57 2.37 -22.77
CA THR A 59 6.65 0.92 -22.55
C THR A 59 5.80 0.42 -21.37
N CYS A 60 5.25 1.32 -20.56
CA CYS A 60 4.60 0.98 -19.30
C CYS A 60 3.33 0.13 -19.43
N THR A 61 2.58 0.28 -20.52
CA THR A 61 1.41 -0.57 -20.78
C THR A 61 1.79 -2.05 -20.89
N GLY A 62 2.95 -2.36 -21.49
CA GLY A 62 3.41 -3.74 -21.61
C GLY A 62 3.71 -4.38 -20.25
N ASP A 63 4.32 -3.62 -19.34
CA ASP A 63 4.61 -4.09 -17.98
C ASP A 63 3.34 -4.29 -17.17
N TYR A 64 2.38 -3.36 -17.30
CA TYR A 64 1.08 -3.47 -16.66
C TYR A 64 0.30 -4.68 -17.16
N ASP A 65 0.20 -4.86 -18.49
CA ASP A 65 -0.49 -6.01 -19.09
C ASP A 65 0.14 -7.33 -18.65
N GLN A 66 1.48 -7.39 -18.57
CA GLN A 66 2.18 -8.58 -18.07
C GLN A 66 1.89 -8.83 -16.59
N ALA A 67 1.86 -7.79 -15.76
CA ALA A 67 1.55 -7.90 -14.34
C ALA A 67 0.11 -8.39 -14.11
N VAL A 68 -0.87 -7.80 -14.80
CA VAL A 68 -2.27 -8.21 -14.74
C VAL A 68 -2.45 -9.65 -15.22
N ALA A 69 -1.89 -10.02 -16.38
CA ALA A 69 -2.01 -11.37 -16.89
C ALA A 69 -1.38 -12.42 -15.94
N SER A 70 -0.29 -12.07 -15.27
CA SER A 70 0.34 -12.93 -14.27
C SER A 70 -0.51 -13.06 -13.01
N TRP A 71 -1.10 -11.96 -12.55
CA TRP A 71 -1.98 -11.92 -11.39
C TRP A 71 -3.28 -12.70 -11.63
N ASP A 72 -3.94 -12.46 -12.76
CA ASP A 72 -5.17 -13.17 -13.16
C ASP A 72 -4.94 -14.68 -13.18
N ARG A 73 -3.79 -15.12 -13.72
CA ARG A 73 -3.45 -16.54 -13.79
C ARG A 73 -3.31 -17.19 -12.40
N VAL A 74 -2.73 -16.51 -11.41
CA VAL A 74 -2.54 -17.09 -10.08
C VAL A 74 -3.78 -16.96 -9.19
N THR A 75 -4.66 -16.01 -9.51
CA THR A 75 -5.88 -15.73 -8.73
C THR A 75 -7.15 -16.31 -9.33
N GLU A 76 -7.13 -16.77 -10.59
CA GLU A 76 -8.28 -17.35 -11.32
C GLU A 76 -9.19 -18.25 -10.45
N PRO A 77 -8.67 -19.21 -9.65
CA PRO A 77 -9.53 -20.08 -8.84
C PRO A 77 -10.31 -19.36 -7.73
N TYR A 78 -9.87 -18.17 -7.34
CA TYR A 78 -10.39 -17.39 -6.23
C TYR A 78 -11.23 -16.19 -6.70
N VAL A 79 -11.20 -15.78 -7.97
CA VAL A 79 -12.00 -14.62 -8.43
C VAL A 79 -13.50 -14.92 -8.35
N ARG A 80 -14.27 -14.01 -7.74
CA ARG A 80 -15.74 -14.12 -7.63
C ARG A 80 -16.45 -13.82 -8.95
N GLU A 81 -17.63 -14.42 -9.10
CA GLU A 81 -18.52 -14.05 -10.19
C GLU A 81 -19.36 -12.81 -9.82
N LYS A 82 -19.69 -12.00 -10.81
CA LYS A 82 -20.50 -10.79 -10.59
C LYS A 82 -21.87 -11.17 -10.02
N GLY A 83 -22.19 -10.64 -8.84
CA GLY A 83 -23.48 -10.88 -8.16
C GLY A 83 -23.54 -12.18 -7.36
N GLU A 84 -22.41 -12.88 -7.21
CA GLU A 84 -22.27 -13.98 -6.26
C GLU A 84 -22.47 -13.48 -4.82
N LEU A 85 -23.36 -14.11 -4.08
CA LEU A 85 -23.54 -13.84 -2.65
C LEU A 85 -22.40 -14.47 -1.85
N TYR A 86 -21.96 -13.78 -0.81
CA TYR A 86 -20.90 -14.27 0.04
C TYR A 86 -20.99 -13.75 1.47
N ASP A 87 -20.37 -14.49 2.38
CA ASP A 87 -20.12 -14.05 3.75
C ASP A 87 -18.69 -13.49 3.81
N PRO A 88 -18.48 -12.23 4.22
CA PRO A 88 -17.14 -11.66 4.38
C PRO A 88 -16.30 -12.48 5.36
N VAL A 89 -15.04 -12.74 5.02
CA VAL A 89 -14.11 -13.52 5.87
C VAL A 89 -12.93 -12.70 6.37
N ILE A 90 -12.83 -11.43 5.99
CA ILE A 90 -11.85 -10.49 6.53
C ILE A 90 -12.45 -9.78 7.73
N THR A 91 -11.73 -9.81 8.86
CA THR A 91 -12.09 -9.06 10.07
C THR A 91 -11.13 -7.90 10.25
N VAL A 92 -11.65 -6.68 10.45
CA VAL A 92 -10.84 -5.50 10.78
C VAL A 92 -10.85 -5.24 12.29
N ARG A 93 -9.69 -4.92 12.87
CA ARG A 93 -9.53 -4.60 14.29
C ARG A 93 -8.60 -3.40 14.49
N HIS A 94 -9.03 -2.45 15.30
CA HIS A 94 -8.19 -1.32 15.72
C HIS A 94 -7.93 -1.40 17.22
N ALA A 95 -6.66 -1.54 17.59
CA ALA A 95 -6.25 -1.46 18.98
C ALA A 95 -6.07 0.00 19.42
N ALA A 96 -6.27 0.27 20.71
CA ALA A 96 -5.89 1.55 21.29
C ALA A 96 -4.36 1.74 21.22
N ALA A 97 -3.92 2.98 21.14
CA ALA A 97 -2.51 3.34 21.15
C ALA A 97 -2.12 4.08 22.45
N PRO A 98 -0.83 4.11 22.81
CA PRO A 98 -0.30 5.03 23.80
C PRO A 98 -0.58 6.51 23.43
N ASP A 99 -0.46 7.40 24.42
CA ASP A 99 -0.85 8.81 24.29
C ASP A 99 -0.16 9.54 23.11
N ASP A 100 1.11 9.25 22.85
CA ASP A 100 1.92 9.82 21.76
C ASP A 100 1.50 9.34 20.36
N LEU A 101 0.94 8.14 20.25
CA LEU A 101 0.48 7.54 18.99
C LEU A 101 -1.04 7.60 18.77
N THR A 102 -1.80 8.10 19.75
CA THR A 102 -3.27 8.12 19.72
C THR A 102 -3.81 8.84 18.48
N VAL A 103 -3.20 9.96 18.07
CA VAL A 103 -3.60 10.67 16.83
C VAL A 103 -3.51 9.78 15.60
N PHE A 104 -2.43 9.00 15.45
CA PHE A 104 -2.24 8.14 14.28
C PHE A 104 -3.18 6.94 14.28
N ALA A 105 -3.46 6.36 15.45
CA ALA A 105 -4.46 5.32 15.59
C ALA A 105 -5.87 5.81 15.21
N GLU A 106 -6.25 7.00 15.66
CA GLU A 106 -7.54 7.60 15.32
C GLU A 106 -7.63 8.05 13.85
N ILE A 107 -6.52 8.50 13.25
CA ILE A 107 -6.47 8.78 11.79
C ILE A 107 -6.69 7.50 11.00
N LEU A 108 -5.99 6.41 11.34
CA LEU A 108 -6.12 5.14 10.63
C LEU A 108 -7.54 4.61 10.72
N ARG A 109 -8.09 4.55 11.94
CA ARG A 109 -9.46 4.11 12.20
C ARG A 109 -10.49 5.02 11.53
N GLY A 110 -10.35 6.34 11.67
CA GLY A 110 -11.29 7.32 11.14
C GLY A 110 -11.29 7.42 9.61
N SER A 111 -10.22 6.97 8.95
CA SER A 111 -10.14 6.91 7.49
C SER A 111 -10.94 5.75 6.88
N GLU A 112 -11.27 4.72 7.68
CA GLU A 112 -11.91 3.47 7.24
C GLU A 112 -11.18 2.76 6.08
N VAL A 113 -9.89 3.08 5.86
CA VAL A 113 -9.15 2.55 4.72
C VAL A 113 -8.95 1.03 4.81
N MET A 114 -8.83 0.50 6.02
CA MET A 114 -8.66 -0.94 6.24
C MET A 114 -9.97 -1.70 5.99
N GLU A 115 -11.10 -1.11 6.40
CA GLU A 115 -12.45 -1.59 6.15
C GLU A 115 -12.77 -1.59 4.65
N LEU A 116 -12.47 -0.49 3.95
CA LEU A 116 -12.67 -0.39 2.52
C LEU A 116 -11.87 -1.46 1.75
N VAL A 117 -10.59 -1.63 2.10
CA VAL A 117 -9.75 -2.66 1.46
C VAL A 117 -10.22 -4.07 1.81
N ALA A 118 -10.67 -4.30 3.04
CA ALA A 118 -11.25 -5.58 3.44
C ALA A 118 -12.52 -5.90 2.63
N GLU A 119 -13.43 -4.93 2.49
CA GLU A 119 -14.66 -5.08 1.69
C GLU A 119 -14.33 -5.38 0.23
N GLU A 120 -13.47 -4.58 -0.40
CA GLU A 120 -13.05 -4.80 -1.80
C GLU A 120 -12.40 -6.17 -2.01
N MET A 121 -11.57 -6.64 -1.06
CA MET A 121 -10.94 -7.96 -1.17
C MET A 121 -11.95 -9.10 -1.01
N ASP A 122 -12.89 -8.97 -0.07
CA ASP A 122 -13.96 -9.94 0.13
C ASP A 122 -14.95 -9.96 -1.07
N ASP A 123 -15.19 -8.81 -1.71
CA ASP A 123 -16.00 -8.66 -2.93
C ASP A 123 -15.33 -9.25 -4.18
N LEU A 124 -14.00 -9.16 -4.28
CA LEU A 124 -13.26 -9.62 -5.45
C LEU A 124 -12.89 -11.11 -5.37
N TYR A 125 -12.59 -11.62 -4.17
CA TYR A 125 -12.00 -12.95 -4.01
C TYR A 125 -12.78 -13.86 -3.04
N ARG A 126 -12.93 -15.12 -3.44
CA ARG A 126 -13.24 -16.27 -2.59
C ARG A 126 -11.99 -16.63 -1.78
N LEU A 127 -11.71 -15.85 -0.75
CA LEU A 127 -10.62 -16.19 0.16
C LEU A 127 -10.93 -17.55 0.81
N PRO A 128 -10.02 -18.54 0.71
CA PRO A 128 -10.36 -19.91 1.11
C PRO A 128 -10.60 -20.07 2.63
N ASN A 129 -10.32 -19.01 3.39
CA ASN A 129 -9.72 -19.13 4.70
C ASN A 129 -9.77 -17.70 5.33
N PRO A 130 -10.21 -17.49 6.60
CA PRO A 130 -10.39 -16.13 7.16
C PRO A 130 -9.10 -15.34 7.38
N VAL A 131 -9.13 -14.01 7.27
CA VAL A 131 -7.96 -13.13 7.47
C VAL A 131 -8.31 -12.03 8.46
N THR A 132 -7.36 -11.58 9.27
CA THR A 132 -7.55 -10.38 10.11
C THR A 132 -6.66 -9.24 9.62
N PHE A 133 -7.25 -8.07 9.43
CA PHE A 133 -6.50 -6.83 9.31
C PHE A 133 -6.53 -6.13 10.67
N LYS A 134 -5.38 -5.81 11.23
CA LYS A 134 -5.31 -5.14 12.53
C LYS A 134 -4.39 -3.94 12.51
N SER A 135 -4.74 -2.92 13.28
CA SER A 135 -3.82 -1.85 13.64
C SER A 135 -3.48 -1.91 15.13
N GLU A 136 -2.20 -1.77 15.45
CA GLU A 136 -1.72 -1.76 16.84
C GLU A 136 -0.40 -0.99 16.97
N SER A 137 0.03 -0.76 18.21
CA SER A 137 1.34 -0.16 18.47
C SER A 137 2.37 -1.28 18.57
N CYS A 138 3.40 -1.23 17.74
CA CYS A 138 4.35 -2.33 17.55
C CYS A 138 5.73 -2.06 18.16
N GLY A 139 6.03 -0.81 18.52
CA GLY A 139 7.38 -0.35 18.87
C GLY A 139 8.33 -0.20 17.68
N THR A 140 7.80 -0.26 16.45
CA THR A 140 8.57 -0.08 15.21
C THR A 140 7.66 0.39 14.07
N ALA A 141 8.17 1.29 13.24
CA ALA A 141 7.44 1.83 12.09
C ALA A 141 7.44 0.84 10.93
N ASN A 142 6.45 -0.06 10.89
CA ASN A 142 6.35 -1.11 9.88
C ASN A 142 4.91 -1.62 9.64
N ALA A 143 4.76 -2.56 8.71
CA ALA A 143 3.59 -3.39 8.52
C ALA A 143 4.02 -4.85 8.33
N PHE A 144 3.22 -5.80 8.83
CA PHE A 144 3.59 -7.22 8.89
C PHE A 144 2.51 -8.12 8.32
N TRP A 145 2.93 -9.27 7.77
CA TRP A 145 2.07 -10.41 7.49
C TRP A 145 2.52 -11.62 8.32
N ASP A 146 1.63 -12.16 9.15
CA ASP A 146 1.84 -13.43 9.82
C ASP A 146 1.10 -14.54 9.05
N PRO A 147 1.80 -15.48 8.39
CA PRO A 147 1.15 -16.55 7.63
C PRO A 147 0.51 -17.63 8.50
N GLN A 148 0.92 -17.79 9.75
CA GLN A 148 0.35 -18.77 10.69
C GLN A 148 -0.96 -18.26 11.27
N ALA A 149 -0.95 -17.02 11.76
CA ALA A 149 -2.15 -16.37 12.31
C ALA A 149 -3.06 -15.84 11.20
N ARG A 150 -2.51 -15.60 10.00
CA ARG A 150 -3.17 -15.02 8.84
C ARG A 150 -3.69 -13.63 9.14
N GLU A 151 -2.78 -12.81 9.66
CA GLU A 151 -3.02 -11.46 10.10
C GLU A 151 -2.11 -10.48 9.36
N VAL A 152 -2.70 -9.40 8.84
CA VAL A 152 -1.99 -8.20 8.41
C VAL A 152 -1.98 -7.22 9.56
N THR A 153 -0.81 -6.74 9.96
CA THR A 153 -0.66 -5.73 11.02
C THR A 153 -0.16 -4.43 10.42
N ILE A 154 -0.87 -3.33 10.64
CA ILE A 154 -0.41 -1.97 10.35
C ILE A 154 0.00 -1.32 11.67
N CYS A 155 1.27 -1.01 11.85
CA CYS A 155 1.75 -0.37 13.08
C CYS A 155 1.40 1.12 13.07
N HIS A 156 0.93 1.65 14.20
CA HIS A 156 0.64 3.08 14.32
C HIS A 156 1.89 3.95 14.08
N GLU A 157 3.06 3.45 14.47
CA GLU A 157 4.37 4.07 14.23
C GLU A 157 4.68 4.24 12.72
N LEU A 158 4.12 3.39 11.85
CA LEU A 158 4.30 3.54 10.40
C LEU A 158 3.62 4.81 9.89
N LEU A 159 2.44 5.13 10.43
CA LEU A 159 1.72 6.35 10.06
C LEU A 159 2.41 7.60 10.59
N GLU A 160 2.95 7.52 11.81
CA GLU A 160 3.78 8.58 12.38
C GLU A 160 4.97 8.88 11.45
N ALA A 161 5.72 7.85 11.06
CA ALA A 161 6.90 8.01 10.22
C ALA A 161 6.55 8.58 8.83
N PHE A 162 5.44 8.15 8.22
CA PHE A 162 4.99 8.76 6.96
C PHE A 162 4.55 10.22 7.14
N ALA A 163 3.95 10.57 8.28
CA ALA A 163 3.59 11.95 8.56
C ALA A 163 4.84 12.82 8.75
N GLN A 164 5.88 12.31 9.42
CA GLN A 164 7.16 13.01 9.58
C GLN A 164 7.81 13.31 8.22
N ILE A 165 7.94 12.31 7.35
CA ILE A 165 8.45 12.50 5.97
C ILE A 165 7.66 13.59 5.24
N TYR A 166 6.34 13.58 5.36
CA TYR A 166 5.51 14.59 4.69
C TYR A 166 5.72 16.00 5.24
N LEU A 167 5.86 16.14 6.56
CA LEU A 167 6.08 17.43 7.20
C LEU A 167 7.47 18.01 6.87
N GLU A 168 8.51 17.18 6.82
CA GLU A 168 9.86 17.60 6.44
C GLU A 168 9.91 18.18 5.03
N VAL A 169 9.21 17.54 4.08
CA VAL A 169 9.09 18.04 2.70
C VAL A 169 8.45 19.42 2.64
N LEU A 170 7.42 19.65 3.47
CA LEU A 170 6.73 20.95 3.53
C LEU A 170 7.63 22.04 4.13
N ASP A 171 8.44 21.70 5.14
CA ASP A 171 9.34 22.63 5.81
C ASP A 171 10.53 23.04 4.92
N ASP A 172 10.98 22.13 4.05
CA ASP A 172 12.00 22.40 3.02
C ASP A 172 11.51 23.30 1.86
N GLY A 173 10.24 23.72 1.90
CA GLY A 173 9.66 24.66 0.95
C GLY A 173 9.51 24.11 -0.48
N LYS A 174 9.42 22.78 -0.61
CA LYS A 174 9.12 22.09 -1.87
C LYS A 174 7.63 21.85 -2.07
#